data_AF-A0ABC9XZA9-F1
#
_entry.id   AF-A0ABC9XZA9-F1
#
_cell.length_a   1.000
_cell.length_b   1.000
_cell.length_c   1.000
_cell.angle_alpha   90.00
_cell.angle_beta   90.00
_cell.angle_gamma   90.00
#
_symmetry.space_group_name_H-M   'P 1'
#
loop_
_entity.id
_entity.type
_entity.pdbx_description
1 polymer ?
#
loop_
_entity_poly.entity_id
_entity_poly.type
_entity_poly.pdbx_seq_one_letter_code
_entity_poly.pdbx_strand_id
1 'polypeptide(L)'
;MVRDLLHHLDTHKSMGLDGSTQDYLRQLMEVLTKALSIIYQQSWLTGEVPVDWRLANVTPIYKKGQKEDPRNFRPVSQTSVPGKVMDQITLSAIIWHVQDNQAIRPSQHGFMKGRFCLTELIFYDKVTCLVDEGKAVGVVCLDFSKAFDTVSHRFSWRNWLVMARTGVLWVEH
;
A
#
# COMPACT_ATOMS: atom_id res chain seq x y z
N MET A 1 0.22 -19.24 -1.34
CA MET A 1 -0.04 -17.83 -1.01
C MET A 1 0.42 -17.46 0.40
N VAL A 2 -0.23 -17.90 1.49
CA VAL A 2 0.19 -17.55 2.87
C VAL A 2 1.62 -18.03 3.17
N ARG A 3 1.92 -19.29 2.85
CA ARG A 3 3.28 -19.85 3.01
C ARG A 3 4.32 -19.05 2.21
N ASP A 4 4.02 -18.64 0.98
CA ASP A 4 4.93 -17.86 0.14
C ASP A 4 5.15 -16.45 0.70
N LEU A 5 4.08 -15.79 1.16
CA LEU A 5 4.13 -14.49 1.83
C LEU A 5 4.96 -14.55 3.13
N LEU A 6 4.82 -15.62 3.90
CA LEU A 6 5.57 -15.82 5.14
C LEU A 6 7.05 -16.16 4.88
N HIS A 7 7.37 -16.90 3.82
CA HIS A 7 8.77 -17.14 3.42
C HIS A 7 9.48 -15.86 2.95
N HIS A 8 8.75 -14.87 2.44
CA HIS A 8 9.31 -13.56 2.06
C HIS A 8 9.55 -12.60 3.23
N LEU A 9 9.12 -12.92 4.46
CA LEU A 9 9.29 -12.07 5.66
C LEU A 9 10.71 -12.09 6.27
N ASP A 10 11.72 -12.40 5.46
CA ASP A 10 13.13 -12.16 5.76
C ASP A 10 13.72 -13.13 6.81
N THR A 11 13.85 -14.41 6.43
CA THR A 11 14.68 -15.39 7.15
C THR A 11 16.19 -15.18 6.96
N HIS A 12 16.60 -14.14 6.22
CA HIS A 12 17.99 -13.98 5.77
C HIS A 12 18.83 -13.03 6.63
N LYS A 13 18.20 -12.24 7.53
CA LYS A 13 18.91 -11.29 8.40
C LYS A 13 19.58 -11.91 9.63
N SER A 14 19.37 -13.20 9.90
CA SER A 14 19.98 -13.91 11.04
C SER A 14 21.01 -14.96 10.64
N MET A 15 21.67 -14.82 9.48
CA MET A 15 22.73 -15.73 9.05
C MET A 15 24.02 -15.53 9.88
N GLY A 16 24.06 -16.22 11.02
CA GLY A 16 25.23 -16.36 11.89
C GLY A 16 25.07 -17.46 12.94
N LEU A 17 24.11 -18.37 12.77
CA LEU A 17 23.80 -19.45 13.72
C LEU A 17 24.04 -20.81 13.07
N ASP A 18 24.52 -21.76 13.86
CA ASP A 18 24.85 -23.13 13.50
C ASP A 18 23.68 -23.95 12.92
N GLY A 19 23.99 -25.08 12.28
CA GLY A 19 23.01 -25.88 11.52
C GLY A 19 21.86 -26.46 12.36
N SER A 20 22.09 -26.76 13.65
CA SER A 20 21.06 -27.22 14.59
C SER A 20 20.02 -26.15 14.91
N THR A 21 20.45 -24.89 15.09
CA THR A 21 19.55 -23.75 15.31
C THR A 21 18.70 -23.49 14.06
N GLN A 22 19.27 -23.68 12.88
CA GLN A 22 18.55 -23.48 11.61
C GLN A 22 17.42 -24.49 11.39
N ASP A 23 17.62 -25.76 11.75
CA ASP A 23 16.58 -26.79 11.65
C ASP A 23 15.44 -26.56 12.64
N TYR A 24 15.76 -26.16 13.87
CA TYR A 24 14.76 -25.78 14.86
C TYR A 24 13.93 -24.57 14.41
N LEU A 25 14.58 -23.53 13.88
CA LEU A 25 13.90 -22.35 13.33
C LEU A 25 12.99 -22.74 12.16
N ARG A 26 13.40 -23.66 11.30
CA ARG A 26 12.57 -24.15 10.18
C ARG A 26 11.30 -24.86 10.69
N GLN A 27 11.44 -25.76 11.66
CA GLN A 27 10.30 -26.46 12.26
C GLN A 27 9.33 -25.48 12.93
N LEU A 28 9.85 -24.50 13.67
CA LEU A 28 9.04 -23.45 14.28
C LEU A 28 8.27 -22.65 13.21
N MET A 29 8.93 -22.28 12.11
CA MET A 29 8.29 -21.55 11.00
C MET A 29 7.18 -22.37 10.34
N GLU A 30 7.34 -23.69 10.20
CA GLU A 30 6.27 -24.55 9.66
C GLU A 30 5.05 -24.59 10.58
N VAL A 31 5.26 -24.71 11.90
CA VAL A 31 4.17 -24.69 12.89
C VAL A 31 3.46 -23.34 12.88
N LEU A 32 4.21 -22.24 12.92
CA LEU A 32 3.67 -20.88 12.86
C LEU A 32 2.91 -20.63 11.56
N THR A 33 3.42 -21.11 10.42
CA THR A 33 2.76 -20.99 9.12
C THR A 33 1.39 -21.67 9.11
N LYS A 34 1.31 -22.89 9.66
CA LYS A 34 0.03 -23.62 9.76
C LYS A 34 -0.97 -22.87 10.64
N ALA A 35 -0.55 -22.42 11.83
CA ALA A 35 -1.41 -21.67 12.75
C ALA A 35 -1.91 -20.36 12.13
N LEU A 36 -1.00 -19.55 11.56
CA LEU A 36 -1.35 -18.29 10.92
C LEU A 36 -2.27 -18.48 9.71
N SER A 37 -2.09 -19.55 8.92
CA SER A 37 -2.97 -19.86 7.79
C SER A 37 -4.42 -20.07 8.24
N ILE A 38 -4.63 -20.75 9.36
CA ILE A 38 -5.98 -20.95 9.92
C ILE A 38 -6.57 -19.61 10.36
N ILE A 39 -5.79 -18.78 11.05
CA ILE A 39 -6.25 -17.46 11.51
C ILE A 39 -6.61 -16.57 10.31
N TYR A 40 -5.77 -16.49 9.27
CA TYR A 40 -6.07 -15.72 8.07
C TYR A 40 -7.33 -16.20 7.36
N GLN A 41 -7.52 -17.51 7.24
CA GLN A 41 -8.72 -18.09 6.63
C GLN A 41 -9.98 -17.68 7.42
N GLN A 42 -9.94 -17.79 8.74
CA GLN A 42 -11.06 -17.39 9.59
C GLN A 42 -11.31 -15.89 9.49
N SER A 43 -10.26 -15.07 9.61
CA SER A 43 -10.36 -13.62 9.45
C SER A 43 -10.93 -13.19 8.10
N TRP A 44 -10.60 -13.91 7.03
CA TRP A 44 -11.17 -13.67 5.71
C TRP A 44 -12.67 -13.94 5.66
N LEU A 45 -13.13 -15.01 6.32
CA LEU A 45 -14.53 -15.43 6.28
C LEU A 45 -15.41 -14.61 7.23
N THR A 46 -14.90 -14.25 8.41
CA THR A 46 -15.65 -13.50 9.43
C THR A 46 -15.55 -11.98 9.26
N GLY A 47 -14.50 -11.50 8.58
CA GLY A 47 -14.16 -10.08 8.54
C GLY A 47 -13.53 -9.56 9.85
N GLU A 48 -13.19 -10.45 10.78
CA GLU A 48 -12.61 -10.10 12.08
C GLU A 48 -11.15 -10.54 12.19
N VAL A 49 -10.27 -9.68 12.68
CA VAL A 49 -8.86 -9.98 12.93
C VAL A 49 -8.54 -9.91 14.42
N PRO A 50 -7.50 -10.61 14.91
CA PRO A 50 -7.01 -10.46 16.27
C PRO A 50 -6.79 -9.00 16.66
N VAL A 51 -7.12 -8.64 17.90
CA VAL A 51 -7.03 -7.26 18.39
C VAL A 51 -5.62 -6.70 18.23
N ASP A 52 -4.60 -7.50 18.49
CA ASP A 52 -3.18 -7.12 18.37
C ASP A 52 -2.78 -6.74 16.94
N TRP A 53 -3.51 -7.23 15.93
CA TRP A 53 -3.25 -6.89 14.53
C TRP A 53 -3.86 -5.54 14.13
N ARG A 54 -4.83 -5.06 14.91
CA ARG A 54 -5.45 -3.73 14.75
C ARG A 54 -4.67 -2.62 15.43
N LEU A 55 -3.72 -2.97 16.29
CA LEU A 55 -2.86 -2.03 16.97
C LEU A 55 -1.66 -1.69 16.09
N ALA A 56 -1.28 -0.41 16.07
CA ALA A 56 -0.10 0.07 15.37
C ALA A 56 0.73 0.96 16.29
N ASN A 57 2.04 0.79 16.24
CA ASN A 57 2.95 1.74 16.87
C ASN A 57 3.10 2.96 15.95
N VAL A 58 2.73 4.14 16.43
CA VAL A 58 2.78 5.37 15.64
C VAL A 58 4.07 6.12 15.93
N THR A 59 4.95 6.20 14.95
CA THR A 59 6.21 6.95 15.05
C THR A 59 6.14 8.21 14.19
N PRO A 60 6.36 9.41 14.74
CA PRO A 60 6.42 10.63 13.95
C PRO A 60 7.73 10.71 13.17
N ILE A 61 7.64 10.92 11.85
CA ILE A 61 8.79 11.17 10.98
C ILE A 61 8.78 12.63 10.57
N TYR A 62 9.88 13.33 10.83
CA TYR A 62 10.03 14.73 10.45
C TYR A 62 10.06 14.87 8.91
N LYS A 63 9.21 15.75 8.36
CA LYS A 63 9.13 16.04 6.92
C LYS A 63 9.94 17.27 6.53
N LYS A 64 9.56 18.47 7.01
CA LYS A 64 10.18 19.77 6.66
C LYS A 64 9.67 20.89 7.57
N GLY A 65 10.39 22.01 7.70
CA GLY A 65 9.96 23.20 8.46
C GLY A 65 10.63 23.36 9.83
N GLN A 66 9.89 23.91 10.80
CA GLN A 66 10.33 24.01 12.21
C GLN A 66 10.03 22.72 12.95
N LYS A 67 10.95 22.23 13.80
CA LYS A 67 10.81 20.95 14.51
C LYS A 67 9.84 21.04 15.69
N GLU A 68 9.50 22.25 16.10
CA GLU A 68 8.63 22.54 17.23
C GLU A 68 7.16 22.52 16.82
N ASP A 69 6.85 22.62 15.52
CA ASP A 69 5.48 22.50 15.00
C ASP A 69 5.15 21.03 14.66
N PRO A 70 4.21 20.39 15.38
CA PRO A 70 3.83 18.99 15.13
C PRO A 70 3.31 18.74 13.72
N ARG A 71 2.81 19.77 13.01
CA ARG A 71 2.31 19.64 11.63
C ARG A 71 3.41 19.33 10.62
N ASN A 72 4.67 19.52 11.01
CA ASN A 72 5.85 19.24 10.20
C ASN A 72 6.31 17.77 10.28
N PHE A 73 5.59 16.94 11.03
CA PHE A 73 5.80 15.50 11.11
C PHE A 73 4.70 14.75 10.38
N ARG A 74 5.05 13.61 9.80
CA ARG A 74 4.13 12.62 9.26
C ARG A 74 4.06 11.44 10.24
N PRO A 75 2.88 11.06 10.74
CA PRO A 75 2.74 9.85 11.54
C PRO A 75 2.92 8.62 10.63
N VAL A 76 3.78 7.69 11.02
CA VAL A 76 3.91 6.40 10.37
C VAL A 76 3.46 5.30 11.32
N SER A 77 2.45 4.54 10.88
CA SER A 77 1.87 3.44 11.64
C SER A 77 2.57 2.13 11.29
N GLN A 78 3.23 1.52 12.28
CA GLN A 78 3.84 0.21 12.13
C GLN A 78 2.94 -0.85 12.79
N THR A 79 2.24 -1.61 11.97
CA THR A 79 1.45 -2.77 12.39
C THR A 79 2.32 -4.00 12.61
N SER A 80 1.77 -4.98 13.34
CA SER A 80 2.43 -6.27 13.55
C SER A 80 2.70 -6.99 12.23
N VAL A 81 3.78 -7.77 12.17
CA VAL A 81 4.15 -8.57 10.99
C VAL A 81 2.98 -9.43 10.47
N PRO A 82 2.28 -10.23 11.31
CA PRO A 82 1.15 -11.01 10.83
C PRO A 82 -0.03 -10.14 10.37
N GLY A 83 -0.26 -8.97 10.99
CA GLY A 83 -1.24 -7.99 10.51
C GLY A 83 -0.92 -7.47 9.11
N LYS A 84 0.34 -7.12 8.83
CA LYS A 84 0.80 -6.69 7.49
C LYS A 84 0.56 -7.73 6.40
N VAL A 85 0.72 -9.02 6.73
CA VAL A 85 0.42 -10.11 5.78
C VAL A 85 -1.08 -10.15 5.48
N MET A 86 -1.93 -9.99 6.50
CA MET A 86 -3.39 -9.92 6.29
C MET A 86 -3.77 -8.70 5.43
N ASP A 87 -3.13 -7.55 5.67
CA ASP A 87 -3.31 -6.34 4.85
C ASP A 87 -2.93 -6.61 3.39
N GLN A 88 -1.82 -7.31 3.13
CA GLN A 88 -1.39 -7.68 1.77
C GLN A 88 -2.34 -8.65 1.08
N ILE A 89 -2.86 -9.65 1.80
CA ILE A 89 -3.87 -10.59 1.27
C ILE A 89 -5.12 -9.80 0.85
N THR A 90 -5.60 -8.93 1.73
CA THR A 90 -6.79 -8.09 1.50
C THR A 90 -6.58 -7.13 0.33
N LEU A 91 -5.44 -6.43 0.31
CA LEU A 91 -5.07 -5.51 -0.76
C LEU A 91 -5.00 -6.23 -2.11
N SER A 92 -4.40 -7.43 -2.16
CA SER A 92 -4.29 -8.21 -3.39
C SER A 92 -5.66 -8.55 -3.97
N ALA A 93 -6.60 -8.96 -3.12
CA ALA A 93 -7.97 -9.26 -3.53
C ALA A 93 -8.71 -8.00 -4.02
N ILE A 94 -8.55 -6.86 -3.34
CA ILE A 94 -9.14 -5.58 -3.76
C ILE A 94 -8.59 -5.15 -5.11
N ILE A 95 -7.27 -5.18 -5.29
CA ILE A 95 -6.62 -4.81 -6.56
C ILE A 95 -7.14 -5.70 -7.68
N TRP A 96 -7.19 -7.02 -7.46
CA TRP A 96 -7.69 -7.96 -8.45
C TRP A 96 -9.14 -7.63 -8.85
N HIS A 97 -10.03 -7.42 -7.88
CA HIS A 97 -11.42 -7.06 -8.15
C HIS A 97 -11.55 -5.74 -8.92
N VAL A 98 -10.80 -4.71 -8.52
CA VAL A 98 -10.86 -3.39 -9.14
C VAL A 98 -10.30 -3.40 -10.58
N GLN A 99 -9.28 -4.22 -10.84
CA GLN A 99 -8.72 -4.43 -12.18
C GLN A 99 -9.68 -5.20 -13.09
N ASP A 100 -10.25 -6.30 -12.60
CA ASP A 100 -11.20 -7.13 -13.35
C ASP A 100 -12.44 -6.32 -13.78
N ASN A 101 -12.94 -5.45 -12.89
CA ASN A 101 -14.06 -4.57 -13.17
C ASN A 101 -13.69 -3.28 -13.94
N GLN A 102 -12.44 -3.13 -14.40
CA GLN A 102 -11.93 -1.94 -15.08
C GLN A 102 -12.26 -0.62 -14.37
N ALA A 103 -12.29 -0.65 -13.03
CA ALA A 103 -12.72 0.50 -12.24
C ALA A 103 -11.63 1.58 -12.13
N ILE A 104 -10.36 1.25 -12.41
CA ILE A 104 -9.25 2.19 -12.46
C ILE A 104 -8.96 2.60 -13.90
N ARG A 105 -8.86 3.92 -14.14
CA ARG A 105 -8.52 4.45 -15.46
C ARG A 105 -7.08 4.07 -15.89
N PRO A 106 -6.83 3.90 -17.20
CA PRO A 106 -5.48 3.70 -17.71
C PRO A 106 -4.50 4.82 -17.37
N SER A 107 -5.01 6.05 -17.12
CA SER A 107 -4.20 7.21 -16.74
C SER A 107 -3.74 7.22 -15.28
N GLN A 108 -4.24 6.33 -14.42
CA GLN A 108 -3.82 6.25 -13.01
C GLN A 108 -2.46 5.55 -12.91
N HIS A 109 -1.40 6.26 -12.54
CA HIS A 109 -0.05 5.67 -12.48
C HIS A 109 0.37 5.32 -11.04
N GLY A 110 0.01 6.17 -10.07
CA GLY A 110 0.34 5.97 -8.66
C GLY A 110 -0.26 4.67 -8.11
N PHE A 111 0.56 3.93 -7.34
CA PHE A 111 0.19 2.70 -6.62
C PHE A 111 -0.32 1.54 -7.49
N MET A 112 -0.06 1.56 -8.81
CA MET A 112 -0.45 0.50 -9.73
C MET A 112 0.74 -0.40 -10.09
N LYS A 113 0.55 -1.72 -10.04
CA LYS A 113 1.59 -2.68 -10.44
C LYS A 113 1.99 -2.46 -11.91
N GLY A 114 3.29 -2.34 -12.15
CA GLY A 114 3.85 -2.16 -13.51
C GLY A 114 3.69 -0.75 -14.09
N ARG A 115 3.24 0.22 -13.30
CA ARG A 115 3.22 1.65 -13.67
C ARG A 115 4.22 2.40 -12.79
N PHE A 116 4.99 3.28 -13.41
CA PHE A 116 6.06 4.04 -12.76
C PHE A 116 5.91 5.53 -13.05
N CYS A 117 6.59 6.40 -12.30
CA CYS A 117 6.57 7.85 -12.57
C CYS A 117 7.01 8.16 -14.02
N LEU A 118 7.90 7.36 -14.59
CA LEU A 118 8.33 7.51 -15.99
C LEU A 118 7.21 7.25 -17.01
N THR A 119 6.30 6.31 -16.73
CA THR A 119 5.14 6.08 -17.62
C THR A 119 4.13 7.23 -17.56
N GLU A 120 4.09 7.98 -16.47
CA GLU A 120 3.30 9.21 -16.35
C GLU A 120 3.89 10.34 -17.20
N LEU A 121 5.22 10.39 -17.38
CA LEU A 121 5.88 11.40 -18.20
C LEU A 121 5.44 11.35 -19.68
N ILE A 122 4.96 10.20 -20.16
CA ILE A 122 4.36 10.05 -21.49
C ILE A 122 3.14 10.96 -21.66
N PHE A 123 2.43 11.30 -20.58
CA PHE A 123 1.36 12.31 -20.64
C PHE A 123 1.91 13.70 -20.97
N TYR A 124 3.03 14.08 -20.35
CA TYR A 124 3.67 15.37 -20.59
C TYR A 124 4.24 15.48 -22.00
N ASP A 125 4.76 14.38 -22.55
CA ASP A 125 5.21 14.31 -23.95
C ASP A 125 4.09 14.70 -24.94
N LYS A 126 2.88 14.18 -24.72
CA LYS A 126 1.70 14.57 -25.52
C LYS A 126 1.34 16.04 -25.37
N VAL A 127 1.45 16.58 -24.16
CA VAL A 127 1.19 18.00 -23.89
C VAL A 127 2.23 18.86 -24.63
N THR A 128 3.50 18.49 -24.60
CA THR A 128 4.57 19.24 -25.29
C THR A 128 4.39 19.21 -26.81
N CYS A 129 4.03 18.07 -27.41
CA CYS A 129 3.76 18.02 -28.85
C CYS A 129 2.62 18.97 -29.27
N LEU A 130 1.55 19.06 -28.47
CA LEU A 130 0.44 19.98 -28.78
C LEU A 130 0.87 21.45 -28.68
N VAL A 131 1.76 21.78 -27.75
CA VAL A 131 2.34 23.12 -27.64
C VAL A 131 3.25 23.42 -28.85
N ASP A 132 4.05 22.45 -29.29
CA ASP A 132 4.95 22.58 -30.45
C ASP A 132 4.16 22.79 -31.76
N GLU A 133 2.95 22.22 -31.86
CA GLU A 133 2.00 22.46 -32.95
C GLU A 133 1.35 23.86 -32.92
N GLY A 134 1.69 24.69 -31.92
CA GLY A 134 1.13 26.03 -31.75
C GLY A 134 -0.27 26.04 -31.13
N LYS A 135 -0.73 24.94 -30.53
CA LYS A 135 -2.04 24.89 -29.85
C LYS A 135 -1.91 25.43 -28.43
N ALA A 136 -2.91 26.19 -27.99
CA ALA A 136 -3.01 26.61 -26.60
C ALA A 136 -3.42 25.43 -25.72
N VAL A 137 -2.57 25.05 -24.77
CA VAL A 137 -2.81 23.95 -23.82
C VAL A 137 -2.72 24.50 -22.39
N GLY A 138 -3.71 24.16 -21.56
CA GLY A 138 -3.70 24.43 -20.12
C GLY A 138 -3.60 23.13 -19.32
N VAL A 139 -2.72 23.09 -18.32
CA VAL A 139 -2.58 21.96 -17.39
C VAL A 139 -3.02 22.40 -16.00
N VAL A 140 -3.91 21.62 -15.38
CA VAL A 140 -4.38 21.85 -14.01
C VAL A 140 -3.77 20.77 -13.12
N CYS A 141 -2.87 21.17 -12.22
CA CYS A 141 -2.28 20.29 -11.22
C CYS A 141 -3.03 20.45 -9.89
N LEU A 142 -3.53 19.35 -9.33
CA LEU A 142 -4.25 19.32 -8.05
C LEU A 142 -3.47 18.45 -7.06
N ASP A 143 -3.26 18.95 -5.84
CA ASP A 143 -2.66 18.20 -4.74
C ASP A 143 -3.58 18.23 -3.51
N PHE A 144 -3.74 17.08 -2.87
CA PHE A 144 -4.57 16.94 -1.68
C PHE A 144 -3.71 17.09 -0.42
N SER A 145 -3.95 18.16 0.32
CA SER A 145 -3.32 18.35 1.63
C SER A 145 -3.76 17.25 2.60
N LYS A 146 -2.78 16.47 3.10
CA LYS A 146 -3.00 15.39 4.07
C LYS A 146 -4.10 14.40 3.63
N ALA A 147 -3.99 13.93 2.39
CA ALA A 147 -5.00 13.09 1.75
C ALA A 147 -5.43 11.86 2.58
N PHE A 148 -4.51 11.18 3.27
CA PHE A 148 -4.86 10.03 4.11
C PHE A 148 -5.63 10.41 5.38
N ASP A 149 -5.40 11.60 5.91
CA ASP A 149 -6.08 12.11 7.12
C ASP A 149 -7.49 12.65 6.79
N THR A 150 -7.75 13.00 5.52
CA THR A 150 -9.00 13.62 5.08
C THR A 150 -10.06 12.62 4.60
N VAL A 151 -9.71 11.35 4.44
CA VAL A 151 -10.68 10.32 4.04
C VAL A 151 -11.61 10.00 5.22
N SER A 152 -12.91 10.27 5.05
CA SER A 152 -13.90 9.99 6.09
C SER A 152 -14.11 8.49 6.28
N HIS A 153 -14.13 8.03 7.53
CA HIS A 153 -14.47 6.65 7.90
C HIS A 153 -15.90 6.22 7.50
N ARG A 154 -16.76 7.17 7.10
CA ARG A 154 -18.11 6.89 6.58
C ARG A 154 -18.13 6.52 5.09
N PHE A 155 -16.98 6.53 4.40
CA PHE A 155 -16.91 6.14 2.99
C PHE A 155 -17.25 4.66 2.82
N SER A 156 -18.43 4.39 2.24
CA SER A 156 -18.82 3.06 1.76
C SER A 156 -17.98 2.66 0.54
N TRP A 157 -17.81 1.36 0.29
CA TRP A 157 -17.05 0.80 -0.84
C TRP A 157 -17.44 1.43 -2.20
N ARG A 158 -18.73 1.77 -2.36
CA ARG A 158 -19.25 2.47 -3.55
C ARG A 158 -18.59 3.81 -3.81
N ASN A 159 -18.28 4.57 -2.76
CA ASN A 159 -17.67 5.89 -2.88
C ASN A 159 -16.16 5.78 -3.20
N TRP A 160 -15.50 4.71 -2.75
CA TRP A 160 -14.11 4.41 -3.11
C TRP A 160 -13.95 4.15 -4.62
N LEU A 161 -14.89 3.43 -5.26
CA LEU A 161 -14.87 3.26 -6.71
C LEU A 161 -15.01 4.59 -7.47
N VAL A 162 -15.79 5.54 -6.93
CA VAL A 162 -15.96 6.85 -7.57
C VAL A 162 -14.64 7.62 -7.56
N MET A 163 -13.90 7.61 -6.43
CA MET A 163 -12.58 8.26 -6.35
C MET A 163 -11.52 7.57 -7.21
N ALA A 164 -11.50 6.23 -7.25
CA ALA A 164 -10.60 5.47 -8.11
C ALA A 164 -10.83 5.75 -9.62
N ARG A 165 -12.07 6.09 -10.00
CA ARG A 165 -12.44 6.46 -11.37
C ARG A 165 -12.04 7.89 -11.75
N THR A 166 -11.82 8.78 -10.79
CA THR A 166 -11.53 10.20 -11.10
C THR A 166 -10.08 10.48 -11.48
N GLY A 167 -9.16 9.50 -11.37
CA GLY A 167 -7.80 9.61 -11.93
C GLY A 167 -7.08 10.89 -11.49
N VAL A 168 -6.88 11.04 -10.18
CA VAL A 168 -6.11 12.16 -9.63
C VAL A 168 -4.63 11.76 -9.67
N LEU A 169 -3.83 12.55 -10.39
CA LEU A 169 -2.36 12.46 -10.38
C LEU A 169 -1.87 12.65 -8.94
N TRP A 170 -1.08 11.70 -8.45
CA TRP A 170 -0.37 11.82 -7.18
C TRP A 170 1.07 12.18 -7.49
N VAL A 171 1.43 13.45 -7.31
CA VAL A 171 2.82 13.90 -7.31
C VAL A 171 3.17 14.26 -5.87
N GLU A 172 3.93 13.41 -5.17
CA GLU A 172 4.46 13.75 -3.85
C GLU A 172 5.59 14.79 -3.99
N HIS A 173 5.44 15.94 -3.30
CA HIS A 173 6.52 16.88 -2.95
C HIS A 173 6.78 16.90 -1.43
#